data_AF-A0A7S1HCC3-F1
#
_entry.id   AF-A0A7S1HCC3-F1
#
_cell.length_a   1.000
_cell.length_b   1.000
_cell.length_c   1.000
_cell.angle_alpha   90.00
_cell.angle_beta   90.00
_cell.angle_gamma   90.00
#
_symmetry.space_group_name_H-M   'P 1'
#
loop_
_entity.id
_entity.type
_entity.pdbx_description
1 polymer ?
#
loop_
_entity_poly.entity_id
_entity_poly.type
_entity_poly.pdbx_seq_one_letter_code
_entity_poly.pdbx_strand_id
1 'polypeptide(L)'
;QMEVDGEAQAGGGRSFKVGQQVLAMNKNQLYLAKLSRARTDSNGVQEFCVHYLGWKSRHDEWVKPNRLYEDNETGRRLQKRIVNNIWKPPSMQMDKVDAEANCLEDLETGSITLAVPNTLQKQLLDEGGRIHQGGKLLPLPRAPSAREILNEFIASKGALEFLEDQMYTELRDSIVRYFNSALPMILLYSQERKGYEELVAANGGAMLIDLYGAEHLLRLIVTLPSLLRKADLERKNVVAIQPRLQELLRYLDNCFKDIFLTDDKYIQT
;
A
#
# COMPACT_ATOMS: atom_id res chain seq x y z
N GLN A 1 45.89 9.16 -8.79
CA GLN A 1 46.12 8.44 -7.52
C GLN A 1 44.78 8.43 -6.78
N MET A 2 44.09 7.32 -6.52
CA MET A 2 44.29 5.90 -6.78
C MET A 2 42.90 5.30 -7.08
N GLU A 3 42.76 4.55 -8.16
CA GLU A 3 41.64 3.59 -8.30
C GLU A 3 41.90 2.47 -7.30
N VAL A 4 40.96 2.27 -6.38
CA VAL A 4 41.02 1.20 -5.40
C VAL A 4 39.89 0.24 -5.73
N ASP A 5 40.23 -0.85 -6.39
CA ASP A 5 39.39 -2.05 -6.50
C ASP A 5 39.25 -2.65 -5.09
N GLY A 6 38.25 -2.18 -4.35
CA GLY A 6 37.96 -2.60 -2.99
C GLY A 6 36.71 -3.46 -2.92
N GLU A 7 36.88 -4.78 -2.91
CA GLU A 7 35.87 -5.68 -2.35
C GLU A 7 35.87 -5.53 -0.82
N ALA A 8 34.76 -5.06 -0.25
CA ALA A 8 34.55 -5.07 1.19
C ALA A 8 33.08 -5.37 1.52
N GLN A 9 32.90 -6.31 2.44
CA GLN A 9 31.61 -6.80 2.92
C GLN A 9 31.02 -5.85 3.96
N ALA A 10 29.72 -5.53 3.82
CA ALA A 10 28.94 -4.88 4.86
C ALA A 10 27.90 -5.86 5.44
N GLY A 11 27.78 -5.87 6.76
CA GLY A 11 26.88 -6.73 7.54
C GLY A 11 25.45 -6.70 7.00
N GLY A 12 24.96 -7.89 6.64
CA GLY A 12 23.78 -8.07 5.79
C GLY A 12 24.06 -8.75 4.45
N GLY A 13 25.21 -9.41 4.26
CA GLY A 13 25.41 -10.52 3.31
C GLY A 13 25.17 -10.23 1.82
N ARG A 14 25.19 -8.98 1.36
CA ARG A 14 25.01 -8.62 -0.06
C ARG A 14 26.09 -7.64 -0.50
N SER A 15 26.95 -8.06 -1.43
CA SER A 15 28.00 -7.23 -2.02
C SER A 15 27.62 -6.86 -3.45
N PHE A 16 27.74 -5.57 -3.79
CA PHE A 16 27.43 -5.06 -5.13
C PHE A 16 28.67 -4.41 -5.77
N LYS A 17 28.79 -4.47 -7.10
CA LYS A 17 29.93 -3.91 -7.84
C LYS A 17 29.50 -2.84 -8.85
N VAL A 18 30.36 -1.85 -9.08
CA VAL A 18 30.16 -0.89 -10.16
C VAL A 18 30.12 -1.62 -11.51
N GLY A 19 29.21 -1.23 -12.38
CA GLY A 19 28.93 -1.89 -13.66
C GLY A 19 27.90 -3.02 -13.57
N GLN A 20 27.58 -3.52 -12.38
CA GLN A 20 26.59 -4.57 -12.18
C GLN A 20 25.16 -4.07 -12.48
N GLN A 21 24.36 -4.93 -13.12
CA GLN A 21 22.92 -4.74 -13.22
C GLN A 21 22.22 -5.30 -11.98
N VAL A 22 21.35 -4.48 -11.40
CA VAL A 22 20.65 -4.75 -10.14
C VAL A 22 19.21 -4.28 -10.24
N LEU A 23 18.38 -4.70 -9.30
CA LEU A 23 17.07 -4.14 -9.07
C LEU A 23 17.17 -3.10 -7.95
N ALA A 24 16.86 -1.84 -8.26
CA ALA A 24 16.94 -0.72 -7.33
C ALA A 24 15.54 -0.22 -6.95
N MET A 25 15.33 0.01 -5.65
CA MET A 25 14.06 0.48 -5.10
C MET A 25 13.90 1.99 -5.26
N ASN A 26 12.86 2.44 -5.97
CA ASN A 26 12.47 3.85 -6.10
C ASN A 26 10.97 4.01 -5.88
N LYS A 27 10.56 4.92 -4.97
CA LYS A 27 9.15 5.20 -4.64
C LYS A 27 8.29 3.92 -4.50
N ASN A 28 8.83 2.91 -3.82
CA ASN A 28 8.24 1.60 -3.55
C ASN A 28 8.12 0.64 -4.74
N GLN A 29 8.74 0.92 -5.88
CA GLN A 29 8.87 -0.02 -7.01
C GLN A 29 10.33 -0.44 -7.21
N LEU A 30 10.54 -1.68 -7.65
CA LEU A 30 11.86 -2.16 -8.08
C LEU A 30 12.02 -1.96 -9.58
N TYR A 31 13.05 -1.20 -9.97
CA TYR A 31 13.40 -0.97 -11.36
C TYR A 31 14.74 -1.61 -11.68
N LEU A 32 14.89 -2.06 -12.92
CA LEU A 32 16.18 -2.52 -13.42
C LEU A 32 17.11 -1.31 -13.56
N ALA A 33 18.30 -1.42 -12.99
CA ALA A 33 19.25 -0.34 -12.92
C ALA A 33 20.68 -0.85 -13.08
N LYS A 34 21.59 0.06 -13.44
CA LYS A 34 23.02 -0.19 -13.49
C LYS A 34 23.73 0.67 -12.46
N LEU A 35 24.60 0.05 -11.68
CA LEU A 35 25.46 0.78 -10.74
C LEU A 35 26.54 1.50 -11.54
N SER A 36 26.52 2.82 -11.56
CA SER A 36 27.43 3.62 -12.39
C SER A 36 28.69 4.05 -11.62
N ARG A 37 28.57 4.28 -10.31
CA ARG A 37 29.66 4.72 -9.44
C ARG A 37 29.47 4.18 -8.03
N ALA A 38 30.55 4.12 -7.25
CA ALA A 38 30.53 3.83 -5.82
C ALA A 38 31.29 4.93 -5.07
N ARG A 39 30.85 5.25 -3.87
CA ARG A 39 31.56 6.14 -2.93
C ARG A 39 31.38 5.63 -1.50
N THR A 40 32.21 6.09 -0.60
CA THR A 40 32.04 5.87 0.83
C THR A 40 31.69 7.21 1.47
N ASP A 41 30.63 7.26 2.26
CA ASP A 41 30.26 8.46 3.00
C ASP A 41 31.25 8.73 4.16
N SER A 42 31.11 9.87 4.83
CA SER A 42 31.96 10.25 5.97
C SER A 42 31.86 9.29 7.16
N ASN A 43 30.82 8.44 7.20
CA ASN A 43 30.58 7.47 8.26
C ASN A 43 31.10 6.07 7.89
N GLY A 44 31.80 5.92 6.76
CA GLY A 44 32.31 4.63 6.29
C GLY A 44 31.26 3.75 5.59
N VAL A 45 30.07 4.27 5.29
CA VAL A 45 29.01 3.51 4.62
C VAL A 45 29.17 3.62 3.10
N GLN A 46 29.15 2.48 2.43
CA GLN A 46 29.20 2.43 0.97
C GLN A 46 27.88 2.90 0.36
N GLU A 47 27.96 3.76 -0.65
CA GLU A 47 26.84 4.22 -1.47
C GLU A 47 27.14 3.99 -2.94
N PHE A 48 26.10 3.70 -3.71
CA PHE A 48 26.18 3.48 -5.15
C PHE A 48 25.32 4.49 -5.89
N CYS A 49 25.85 5.05 -6.98
CA CYS A 49 25.05 5.84 -7.91
C CYS A 49 24.29 4.89 -8.83
N VAL A 50 22.97 4.99 -8.81
CA VAL A 50 22.06 4.13 -9.57
C VAL A 50 21.58 4.86 -10.80
N HIS A 51 21.81 4.27 -11.97
CA HIS A 51 21.22 4.70 -13.22
C HIS A 51 20.09 3.74 -13.61
N TYR A 52 18.84 4.22 -13.59
CA TYR A 52 17.67 3.42 -13.95
C TYR A 52 17.62 3.21 -15.47
N LEU A 53 17.49 1.96 -15.92
CA LEU A 53 17.46 1.67 -17.35
C LEU A 53 16.21 2.29 -18.00
N GLY A 54 16.44 3.09 -19.05
CA GLY A 54 15.38 3.82 -19.76
C GLY A 54 15.03 5.19 -19.16
N TRP A 55 15.70 5.62 -18.10
CA TRP A 55 15.47 6.92 -17.47
C TRP A 55 16.55 7.94 -17.87
N LYS A 56 16.23 9.24 -17.77
CA LYS A 56 17.22 10.31 -18.00
C LYS A 56 18.18 10.41 -16.81
N SER A 57 19.45 10.72 -17.06
CA SER A 57 20.52 10.81 -16.04
C SER A 57 20.25 11.77 -14.88
N ARG A 58 19.36 12.77 -15.06
CA ARG A 58 18.89 13.63 -13.97
C ARG A 58 18.16 12.89 -12.84
N HIS A 59 17.74 11.66 -13.09
CA HIS A 59 17.09 10.78 -12.10
C HIS A 59 18.08 9.82 -11.43
N ASP A 60 19.38 9.93 -11.75
CA ASP A 60 20.40 9.16 -11.09
C ASP A 60 20.53 9.62 -9.64
N GLU A 61 20.60 8.68 -8.72
CA GLU A 61 20.65 8.94 -7.30
C GLU A 61 21.69 8.06 -6.60
N TRP A 62 22.25 8.58 -5.51
CA TRP A 62 23.11 7.80 -4.63
C TRP A 62 22.24 7.05 -3.63
N VAL A 63 22.41 5.73 -3.57
CA VAL A 63 21.64 4.87 -2.67
C VAL A 63 22.56 3.95 -1.86
N LYS A 64 22.09 3.55 -0.68
CA LYS A 64 22.75 2.55 0.16
C LYS A 64 22.42 1.12 -0.31
N PRO A 65 23.24 0.11 0.02
CA PRO A 65 23.04 -1.28 -0.37
C PRO A 65 21.67 -1.87 -0.01
N ASN A 66 21.03 -1.37 1.06
CA ASN A 66 19.70 -1.80 1.48
C ASN A 66 18.58 -1.51 0.46
N ARG A 67 18.79 -0.57 -0.48
CA ARG A 67 17.87 -0.26 -1.58
C ARG A 67 18.16 -1.08 -2.85
N LEU A 68 19.16 -1.95 -2.82
CA LEU A 68 19.63 -2.74 -3.96
C LEU A 68 19.30 -4.22 -3.76
N TYR A 69 18.92 -4.86 -4.85
CA TYR A 69 18.58 -6.28 -4.90
C TYR A 69 19.26 -6.90 -6.12
N GLU A 70 19.68 -8.14 -5.98
CA GLU A 70 20.24 -8.89 -7.10
C GLU A 70 19.18 -9.11 -8.17
N ASP A 71 19.61 -9.02 -9.42
CA ASP A 71 18.79 -9.39 -10.58
C ASP A 71 18.80 -10.91 -10.80
N ASN A 72 18.33 -11.66 -9.79
CA ASN A 72 18.18 -13.11 -9.82
C ASN A 72 16.69 -13.49 -9.76
N GLU A 73 16.38 -14.79 -9.83
CA GLU A 73 14.99 -15.25 -9.83
C GLU A 73 14.21 -14.76 -8.60
N THR A 74 14.83 -14.75 -7.43
CA THR A 74 14.25 -14.22 -6.18
C THR A 74 13.96 -12.72 -6.26
N GLY A 75 14.90 -11.93 -6.78
CA GLY A 75 14.73 -10.50 -7.02
C GLY A 75 13.63 -10.18 -8.03
N ARG A 76 13.54 -10.96 -9.11
CA ARG A 76 12.48 -10.84 -10.13
C ARG A 76 11.11 -11.23 -9.60
N ARG A 77 11.01 -12.27 -8.75
CA ARG A 77 9.76 -12.61 -8.05
C ARG A 77 9.34 -11.48 -7.11
N LEU A 78 10.29 -10.88 -6.38
CA LEU A 78 10.01 -9.71 -5.54
C LEU A 78 9.54 -8.50 -6.37
N GLN A 79 10.17 -8.23 -7.52
CA GLN A 79 9.74 -7.19 -8.46
C GLN A 79 8.31 -7.45 -8.96
N LYS A 80 7.98 -8.67 -9.40
CA LYS A 80 6.63 -9.04 -9.84
C LYS A 80 5.60 -8.87 -8.71
N ARG A 81 5.93 -9.29 -7.49
CA ARG A 81 5.06 -9.12 -6.30
C ARG A 81 4.82 -7.65 -5.97
N ILE A 82 5.85 -6.82 -6.03
CA ILE A 82 5.72 -5.37 -5.80
C ILE A 82 4.90 -4.70 -6.90
N VAL A 83 5.12 -5.09 -8.16
CA VAL A 83 4.35 -4.58 -9.32
C VAL A 83 2.89 -5.04 -9.27
N ASN A 84 2.60 -6.26 -8.82
CA ASN A 84 1.23 -6.75 -8.69
C ASN A 84 0.49 -6.11 -7.50
N ASN A 85 1.21 -5.71 -6.45
CA ASN A 85 0.67 -5.00 -5.29
C ASN A 85 0.54 -3.48 -5.48
N ILE A 86 1.13 -2.92 -6.55
CA ILE A 86 0.98 -1.53 -6.95
C ILE A 86 0.17 -1.56 -8.26
N TRP A 87 -1.15 -1.62 -8.10
CA TRP A 87 -2.18 -1.24 -9.08
C TRP A 87 -1.69 -0.98 -10.52
N LYS A 88 -2.13 -1.80 -11.49
CA LYS A 88 -2.02 -1.50 -12.93
C LYS A 88 -3.38 -1.05 -13.52
N PRO A 89 -3.45 0.05 -14.29
CA PRO A 89 -4.62 0.40 -15.09
C PRO A 89 -4.83 -0.54 -16.30
N PRO A 90 -6.05 -0.58 -16.87
CA PRO A 90 -6.47 -1.59 -17.82
C PRO A 90 -5.92 -1.33 -19.23
N SER A 91 -4.77 -1.92 -19.54
CA SER A 91 -4.41 -2.26 -20.93
C SER A 91 -3.49 -3.48 -20.95
N MET A 92 -3.98 -4.61 -20.46
CA MET A 92 -3.47 -5.92 -20.83
C MET A 92 -4.67 -6.83 -20.94
N GLN A 93 -4.96 -7.25 -22.18
CA GLN A 93 -6.01 -8.21 -22.48
C GLN A 93 -5.81 -9.46 -21.62
N MET A 94 -6.90 -9.90 -20.98
CA MET A 94 -6.95 -11.15 -20.24
C MET A 94 -6.74 -12.31 -21.20
N ASP A 95 -5.57 -12.95 -21.15
CA ASP A 95 -5.52 -14.38 -21.41
C ASP A 95 -5.93 -15.09 -20.13
N LYS A 96 -7.00 -15.89 -20.25
CA LYS A 96 -7.50 -16.78 -19.20
C LYS A 96 -6.39 -17.75 -18.80
N VAL A 97 -5.86 -17.61 -17.59
CA VAL A 97 -5.08 -18.65 -16.93
C VAL A 97 -5.63 -18.86 -15.52
N ASP A 98 -6.47 -19.90 -15.45
CA ASP A 98 -6.77 -20.83 -14.36
C ASP A 98 -6.76 -20.30 -12.91
N ALA A 99 -7.94 -19.90 -12.46
CA ALA A 99 -8.25 -19.43 -11.11
C ALA A 99 -8.16 -20.52 -10.01
N GLU A 100 -7.92 -21.79 -10.36
CA GLU A 100 -7.95 -22.90 -9.41
C GLU A 100 -6.60 -23.17 -8.73
N ALA A 101 -5.47 -22.85 -9.38
CA ALA A 101 -4.14 -23.07 -8.81
C ALA A 101 -3.76 -22.04 -7.72
N ASN A 102 -4.36 -20.83 -7.77
CA ASN A 102 -4.02 -19.73 -6.87
C ASN A 102 -4.66 -19.87 -5.47
N CYS A 103 -5.69 -20.71 -5.32
CA CYS A 103 -6.35 -20.94 -4.04
C CYS A 103 -5.54 -21.84 -3.09
N LEU A 104 -4.71 -22.73 -3.63
CA LEU A 104 -3.97 -23.73 -2.84
C LEU A 104 -2.70 -23.15 -2.20
N GLU A 105 -1.99 -22.24 -2.86
CA GLU A 105 -0.78 -21.60 -2.30
C GLU A 105 -1.06 -20.52 -1.24
N ASP A 106 -2.22 -19.86 -1.33
CA ASP A 106 -2.64 -18.82 -0.37
C ASP A 106 -2.92 -19.39 1.04
N LEU A 107 -3.36 -20.65 1.12
CA LEU A 107 -3.59 -21.37 2.38
C LEU A 107 -2.29 -21.78 3.08
N GLU A 108 -1.21 -22.05 2.34
CA GLU A 108 0.07 -22.49 2.93
C GLU A 108 0.91 -21.33 3.48
N THR A 109 0.73 -20.10 2.98
CA THR A 109 1.55 -18.94 3.33
C THR A 109 1.04 -18.10 4.51
N GLY A 110 -0.18 -18.35 5.00
CA GLY A 110 -0.79 -17.50 6.04
C GLY A 110 -1.05 -16.06 5.58
N SER A 111 -1.15 -15.83 4.27
CA SER A 111 -1.46 -14.52 3.72
C SER A 111 -2.97 -14.30 3.72
N ILE A 112 -3.42 -13.10 4.13
CA ILE A 112 -4.81 -12.69 3.90
C ILE A 112 -5.02 -12.50 2.40
N THR A 113 -6.07 -13.10 1.85
CA THR A 113 -6.54 -12.82 0.47
C THR A 113 -7.96 -12.27 0.55
N LEU A 114 -8.17 -11.07 0.01
CA LEU A 114 -9.48 -10.40 -0.01
C LEU A 114 -10.00 -10.32 -1.45
N ALA A 115 -11.21 -10.82 -1.68
CA ALA A 115 -11.89 -10.67 -2.96
C ALA A 115 -12.59 -9.31 -2.99
N VAL A 116 -11.94 -8.31 -3.59
CA VAL A 116 -12.52 -6.96 -3.71
C VAL A 116 -13.53 -6.91 -4.86
N PRO A 117 -14.80 -6.54 -4.62
CA PRO A 117 -15.81 -6.37 -5.67
C PRO A 117 -15.37 -5.41 -6.79
N ASN A 118 -15.78 -5.68 -8.03
CA ASN A 118 -15.40 -4.89 -9.21
C ASN A 118 -15.82 -3.41 -9.10
N THR A 119 -16.95 -3.12 -8.45
CA THR A 119 -17.41 -1.75 -8.19
C THR A 119 -16.39 -0.98 -7.35
N LEU A 120 -15.91 -1.60 -6.27
CA LEU A 120 -14.92 -1.01 -5.37
C LEU A 120 -13.54 -0.91 -6.01
N GLN A 121 -13.15 -1.90 -6.84
CA GLN A 121 -11.92 -1.79 -7.65
C GLN A 121 -12.01 -0.59 -8.61
N LYS A 122 -13.15 -0.41 -9.28
CA LYS A 122 -13.40 0.74 -10.16
C LYS A 122 -13.38 2.06 -9.40
N GLN A 123 -13.94 2.11 -8.19
CA GLN A 123 -13.87 3.33 -7.38
C GLN A 123 -12.43 3.72 -7.03
N LEU A 124 -11.56 2.75 -6.69
CA LEU A 124 -10.13 3.01 -6.46
C LEU A 124 -9.43 3.52 -7.74
N LEU A 125 -9.77 2.94 -8.90
CA LEU A 125 -9.28 3.38 -10.21
C LEU A 125 -9.64 4.84 -10.48
N ASP A 126 -10.93 5.14 -10.40
CA ASP A 126 -11.49 6.44 -10.77
C ASP A 126 -11.01 7.52 -9.80
N GLU A 127 -11.00 7.25 -8.49
CA GLU A 127 -10.48 8.15 -7.48
C GLU A 127 -9.00 8.48 -7.67
N GLY A 128 -8.17 7.46 -7.96
CA GLY A 128 -6.77 7.68 -8.32
C GLY A 128 -6.64 8.61 -9.53
N GLY A 129 -7.49 8.43 -10.55
CA GLY A 129 -7.55 9.33 -11.72
C GLY A 129 -7.92 10.77 -11.35
N ARG A 130 -8.96 10.96 -10.52
CA ARG A 130 -9.41 12.28 -10.04
C ARG A 130 -8.29 13.04 -9.34
N ILE A 131 -7.53 12.36 -8.48
CA ILE A 131 -6.47 13.00 -7.67
C ILE A 131 -5.20 13.26 -8.50
N HIS A 132 -4.75 12.29 -9.29
CA HIS A 132 -3.48 12.43 -10.03
C HIS A 132 -3.60 13.26 -11.31
N GLN A 133 -4.69 13.07 -12.06
CA GLN A 133 -4.87 13.67 -13.39
C GLN A 133 -5.88 14.81 -13.34
N GLY A 134 -6.95 14.66 -12.55
CA GLY A 134 -8.00 15.66 -12.44
C GLY A 134 -7.66 16.85 -11.55
N GLY A 135 -6.62 16.75 -10.70
CA GLY A 135 -6.32 17.79 -9.70
C GLY A 135 -7.49 18.01 -8.74
N LYS A 136 -8.26 16.96 -8.47
CA LYS A 136 -9.46 17.01 -7.63
C LYS A 136 -9.20 16.32 -6.30
N LEU A 137 -9.56 16.98 -5.20
CA LEU A 137 -9.42 16.44 -3.84
C LEU A 137 -10.78 16.18 -3.20
N LEU A 138 -10.83 15.23 -2.28
CA LEU A 138 -12.02 14.98 -1.48
C LEU A 138 -12.30 16.17 -0.56
N PRO A 139 -13.56 16.61 -0.43
CA PRO A 139 -13.93 17.55 0.63
C PRO A 139 -13.74 16.89 1.98
N LEU A 140 -13.01 17.55 2.88
CA LEU A 140 -12.78 17.13 4.26
C LEU A 140 -13.29 18.21 5.22
N PRO A 141 -13.91 17.85 6.36
CA PRO A 141 -14.15 16.47 6.82
C PRO A 141 -15.27 15.76 6.04
N ARG A 142 -15.20 14.43 5.97
CA ARG A 142 -16.20 13.59 5.29
C ARG A 142 -17.38 13.26 6.20
N ALA A 143 -18.57 13.24 5.62
CA ALA A 143 -19.79 12.70 6.23
C ALA A 143 -20.45 11.68 5.25
N PRO A 144 -20.75 10.44 5.67
CA PRO A 144 -20.31 9.85 6.95
C PRO A 144 -18.78 9.67 6.99
N SER A 145 -18.23 9.71 8.20
CA SER A 145 -16.84 9.40 8.51
C SER A 145 -16.57 7.90 8.43
N ALA A 146 -15.31 7.51 8.30
CA ALA A 146 -14.89 6.12 8.29
C ALA A 146 -15.26 5.39 9.59
N ARG A 147 -15.28 6.10 10.75
CA ARG A 147 -15.76 5.53 12.01
C ARG A 147 -17.25 5.25 11.97
N GLU A 148 -18.04 6.20 11.50
CA GLU A 148 -19.50 6.05 11.40
C GLU A 148 -19.85 4.86 10.50
N ILE A 149 -19.22 4.76 9.32
CA ILE A 149 -19.40 3.61 8.40
C ILE A 149 -19.06 2.28 9.08
N LEU A 150 -17.97 2.23 9.85
CA LEU A 150 -17.55 1.01 10.54
C LEU A 150 -18.50 0.63 11.68
N ASN A 151 -19.04 1.61 12.39
CA ASN A 151 -20.06 1.39 13.42
C ASN A 151 -21.38 0.93 12.80
N GLU A 152 -21.80 1.53 11.70
CA GLU A 152 -23.01 1.13 10.96
C GLU A 152 -22.89 -0.28 10.40
N PHE A 153 -21.71 -0.68 9.91
CA PHE A 153 -21.42 -2.05 9.52
C PHE A 153 -21.65 -3.03 10.67
N ILE A 154 -21.12 -2.75 11.86
CA ILE A 154 -21.28 -3.63 13.03
C ILE A 154 -22.75 -3.65 13.46
N ALA A 155 -23.41 -2.49 13.50
CA ALA A 155 -24.83 -2.40 13.82
C ALA A 155 -25.71 -3.20 12.83
N SER A 156 -25.32 -3.27 11.55
CA SER A 156 -26.03 -4.05 10.53
C SER A 156 -25.99 -5.56 10.75
N LYS A 157 -25.09 -6.06 11.62
CA LYS A 157 -25.05 -7.48 12.01
C LYS A 157 -26.21 -7.90 12.89
N GLY A 158 -26.92 -6.94 13.48
CA GLY A 158 -28.02 -7.21 14.40
C GLY A 158 -27.53 -7.78 15.72
N ALA A 159 -28.39 -8.56 16.40
CA ALA A 159 -28.04 -9.20 17.66
C ALA A 159 -27.05 -10.34 17.41
N LEU A 160 -25.83 -10.19 17.93
CA LEU A 160 -24.77 -11.18 17.86
C LEU A 160 -24.62 -11.92 19.20
N GLU A 161 -24.08 -13.13 19.15
CA GLU A 161 -23.61 -13.81 20.36
C GLU A 161 -22.41 -13.07 20.96
N PHE A 162 -22.22 -13.20 22.28
CA PHE A 162 -21.19 -12.46 23.03
C PHE A 162 -19.78 -12.57 22.43
N LEU A 163 -19.36 -13.79 22.06
CA LEU A 163 -18.03 -14.00 21.48
C LEU A 163 -17.91 -13.35 20.09
N GLU A 164 -18.96 -13.42 19.28
CA GLU A 164 -18.95 -12.83 17.95
C GLU A 164 -18.93 -11.29 18.02
N ASP A 165 -19.73 -10.70 18.91
CA ASP A 165 -19.74 -9.27 19.21
C ASP A 165 -18.37 -8.76 19.66
N GLN A 166 -17.70 -9.49 20.56
CA GLN A 166 -16.33 -9.16 20.99
C GLN A 166 -15.35 -9.14 19.81
N MET A 167 -15.44 -10.10 18.90
CA MET A 167 -14.53 -10.16 17.75
C MET A 167 -14.77 -9.02 16.74
N TYR A 168 -16.01 -8.58 16.54
CA TYR A 168 -16.30 -7.40 15.72
C TYR A 168 -15.85 -6.10 16.39
N THR A 169 -16.00 -6.02 17.71
CA THR A 169 -15.51 -4.90 18.52
C THR A 169 -13.98 -4.79 18.45
N GLU A 170 -13.27 -5.89 18.59
CA GLU A 170 -11.80 -5.95 18.44
C GLU A 170 -11.35 -5.60 17.03
N LEU A 171 -12.07 -6.08 16.01
CA LEU A 171 -11.81 -5.71 14.62
C LEU A 171 -11.93 -4.21 14.42
N ARG A 172 -13.01 -3.60 14.92
CA ARG A 172 -13.24 -2.15 14.85
C ARG A 172 -12.08 -1.40 15.48
N ASP A 173 -11.73 -1.73 16.70
CA ASP A 173 -10.70 -1.03 17.46
C ASP A 173 -9.32 -1.21 16.83
N SER A 174 -9.08 -2.34 16.17
CA SER A 174 -7.88 -2.58 15.38
C SER A 174 -7.87 -1.72 14.12
N ILE A 175 -8.94 -1.69 13.33
CA ILE A 175 -9.05 -0.85 12.13
C ILE A 175 -8.90 0.63 12.50
N VAL A 176 -9.54 1.11 13.58
CA VAL A 176 -9.39 2.48 14.09
C VAL A 176 -7.93 2.82 14.33
N ARG A 177 -7.20 1.98 15.07
CA ARG A 177 -5.78 2.21 15.36
C ARG A 177 -4.93 2.19 14.09
N TYR A 178 -5.14 1.19 13.23
CA TYR A 178 -4.40 1.07 11.98
C TYR A 178 -4.67 2.25 11.05
N PHE A 179 -5.92 2.71 10.93
CA PHE A 179 -6.28 3.84 10.09
C PHE A 179 -5.55 5.10 10.52
N ASN A 180 -5.62 5.45 11.81
CA ASN A 180 -4.99 6.65 12.35
C ASN A 180 -3.45 6.63 12.19
N SER A 181 -2.82 5.46 12.27
CA SER A 181 -1.38 5.32 12.07
C SER A 181 -0.99 5.28 10.58
N ALA A 182 -1.70 4.51 9.77
CA ALA A 182 -1.38 4.25 8.37
C ALA A 182 -1.70 5.43 7.45
N LEU A 183 -2.71 6.25 7.77
CA LEU A 183 -3.16 7.32 6.90
C LEU A 183 -2.01 8.25 6.44
N PRO A 184 -1.26 8.92 7.33
CA PRO A 184 -0.18 9.83 6.93
C PRO A 184 1.00 9.11 6.26
N MET A 185 1.16 7.81 6.53
CA MET A 185 2.30 7.04 6.03
C MET A 185 2.07 6.53 4.62
N ILE A 186 0.94 5.87 4.36
CA ILE A 186 0.76 5.03 3.16
C ILE A 186 -0.58 5.22 2.43
N LEU A 187 -1.58 5.87 3.03
CA LEU A 187 -2.92 5.96 2.41
C LEU A 187 -3.13 7.26 1.62
N LEU A 188 -2.37 8.32 1.90
CA LEU A 188 -2.47 9.60 1.19
C LEU A 188 -1.58 9.64 -0.06
N TYR A 189 -2.17 10.07 -1.18
CA TYR A 189 -1.44 10.44 -2.38
C TYR A 189 -0.64 11.74 -2.14
N SER A 190 0.35 12.00 -3.00
CA SER A 190 1.20 13.20 -2.89
C SER A 190 0.40 14.50 -2.85
N GLN A 191 -0.69 14.58 -3.61
CA GLN A 191 -1.55 15.75 -3.76
C GLN A 191 -2.39 16.01 -2.49
N GLU A 192 -2.76 14.96 -1.75
CA GLU A 192 -3.58 15.07 -0.53
C GLU A 192 -2.75 15.53 0.69
N ARG A 193 -1.42 15.39 0.65
CA ARG A 193 -0.55 15.69 1.80
C ARG A 193 -0.57 17.16 2.22
N LYS A 194 -0.75 18.09 1.29
CA LYS A 194 -0.86 19.52 1.61
C LYS A 194 -2.12 19.80 2.45
N GLY A 195 -3.27 19.27 2.02
CA GLY A 195 -4.53 19.43 2.74
C GLY A 195 -4.55 18.72 4.09
N TYR A 196 -3.80 17.64 4.25
CA TYR A 196 -3.66 16.94 5.53
C TYR A 196 -3.08 17.82 6.65
N GLU A 197 -2.02 18.59 6.37
CA GLU A 197 -1.37 19.43 7.39
C GLU A 197 -2.33 20.53 7.90
N GLU A 198 -3.03 21.20 6.98
CA GLU A 198 -4.04 22.21 7.28
C GLU A 198 -5.21 21.61 8.08
N LEU A 199 -5.68 20.43 7.68
CA LEU A 199 -6.79 19.74 8.34
C LEU A 199 -6.44 19.35 9.79
N VAL A 200 -5.26 18.78 10.03
CA VAL A 200 -4.82 18.38 11.37
C VAL A 200 -4.65 19.59 12.28
N ALA A 201 -4.09 20.69 11.75
CA ALA A 201 -3.94 21.94 12.50
C ALA A 201 -5.30 22.54 12.89
N ALA A 202 -6.28 22.51 11.98
CA ALA A 202 -7.62 23.07 12.21
C ALA A 202 -8.48 22.25 13.18
N ASN A 203 -8.25 20.93 13.28
CA ASN A 203 -9.12 20.02 14.04
C ASN A 203 -8.53 19.57 15.40
N GLY A 204 -7.49 20.24 15.90
CA GLY A 204 -7.10 20.17 17.31
C GLY A 204 -6.81 18.78 17.88
N GLY A 205 -6.32 17.85 17.06
CA GLY A 205 -6.01 16.48 17.47
C GLY A 205 -7.18 15.48 17.40
N ALA A 206 -8.26 15.82 16.69
CA ALA A 206 -9.28 14.85 16.32
C ALA A 206 -8.65 13.61 15.64
N MET A 207 -9.23 12.42 15.88
CA MET A 207 -8.74 11.21 15.24
C MET A 207 -9.02 11.25 13.73
N LEU A 208 -8.05 10.80 12.94
CA LEU A 208 -8.14 10.86 11.47
C LEU A 208 -9.31 10.02 10.94
N ILE A 209 -9.65 8.91 11.59
CA ILE A 209 -10.82 8.10 11.21
C ILE A 209 -12.16 8.87 11.30
N ASP A 210 -12.20 9.95 12.08
CA ASP A 210 -13.39 10.81 12.26
C ASP A 210 -13.44 11.94 11.23
N LEU A 211 -12.34 12.20 10.51
CA LEU A 211 -12.24 13.27 9.52
C LEU A 211 -12.33 12.75 8.08
N TYR A 212 -11.93 11.50 7.85
CA TYR A 212 -11.87 10.87 6.54
C TYR A 212 -13.03 9.89 6.34
N GLY A 213 -13.34 9.55 5.09
CA GLY A 213 -14.54 8.79 4.71
C GLY A 213 -14.28 7.37 4.17
N ALA A 214 -15.27 6.85 3.45
CA ALA A 214 -15.25 5.52 2.84
C ALA A 214 -14.05 5.30 1.90
N GLU A 215 -13.63 6.36 1.22
CA GLU A 215 -12.53 6.38 0.25
C GLU A 215 -11.22 5.86 0.85
N HIS A 216 -10.78 6.50 1.93
CA HIS A 216 -9.55 6.13 2.62
C HIS A 216 -9.70 4.83 3.42
N LEU A 217 -10.92 4.52 3.89
CA LEU A 217 -11.20 3.24 4.55
C LEU A 217 -11.02 2.07 3.58
N LEU A 218 -11.53 2.20 2.35
CA LEU A 218 -11.35 1.23 1.30
C LEU A 218 -9.86 1.06 0.96
N ARG A 219 -9.11 2.16 0.81
CA ARG A 219 -7.64 2.11 0.61
C ARG A 219 -6.94 1.33 1.72
N LEU A 220 -7.31 1.52 2.98
CA LEU A 220 -6.75 0.76 4.09
C LEU A 220 -7.02 -0.74 3.91
N ILE A 221 -8.28 -1.11 3.72
CA ILE A 221 -8.71 -2.53 3.66
C ILE A 221 -7.98 -3.27 2.54
N VAL A 222 -7.87 -2.68 1.34
CA VAL A 222 -7.15 -3.31 0.22
C VAL A 222 -5.63 -3.34 0.42
N THR A 223 -5.09 -2.45 1.26
CA THR A 223 -3.66 -2.41 1.58
C THR A 223 -3.29 -3.38 2.71
N LEU A 224 -4.21 -3.69 3.63
CA LEU A 224 -3.97 -4.55 4.80
C LEU A 224 -3.32 -5.90 4.46
N PRO A 225 -3.76 -6.69 3.46
CA PRO A 225 -3.10 -7.94 3.09
C PRO A 225 -1.59 -7.81 2.86
N SER A 226 -1.15 -6.71 2.23
CA SER A 226 0.25 -6.45 1.96
C SER A 226 1.05 -6.03 3.20
N LEU A 227 0.40 -5.37 4.16
CA LEU A 227 1.00 -4.93 5.42
C LEU A 227 1.11 -6.08 6.41
N LEU A 228 0.06 -6.88 6.53
CA LEU A 228 -0.02 -7.98 7.49
C LEU A 228 0.96 -9.11 7.14
N ARG A 229 1.25 -9.31 5.85
CA ARG A 229 2.32 -10.21 5.39
C ARG A 229 3.71 -9.80 5.90
N LYS A 230 3.94 -8.51 6.18
CA LYS A 230 5.22 -8.02 6.73
C LYS A 230 5.28 -8.13 8.25
N ALA A 231 4.12 -8.21 8.91
CA ALA A 231 4.01 -8.21 10.37
C ALA A 231 4.15 -9.61 10.99
N ASP A 232 4.37 -10.66 10.17
CA ASP A 232 4.53 -12.06 10.59
C ASP A 232 3.47 -12.51 11.61
N LEU A 233 2.20 -12.28 11.26
CA LEU A 233 1.08 -12.63 12.13
C LEU A 233 0.87 -14.14 12.18
N GLU A 234 0.53 -14.64 13.38
CA GLU A 234 0.16 -16.04 13.55
C GLU A 234 -1.04 -16.40 12.65
N ARG A 235 -0.95 -17.56 11.97
CA ARG A 235 -1.98 -18.05 11.03
C ARG A 235 -3.39 -18.05 11.62
N LYS A 236 -3.53 -18.37 12.91
CA LYS A 236 -4.83 -18.40 13.60
C LYS A 236 -5.52 -17.03 13.62
N ASN A 237 -4.75 -15.95 13.73
CA ASN A 237 -5.25 -14.57 13.75
C ASN A 237 -5.67 -14.12 12.35
N VAL A 238 -4.88 -14.51 11.34
CA VAL A 238 -5.16 -14.24 9.92
C VAL A 238 -6.50 -14.88 9.51
N VAL A 239 -6.67 -16.18 9.79
CA VAL A 239 -7.89 -16.94 9.47
C VAL A 239 -9.11 -16.38 10.20
N ALA A 240 -8.95 -15.91 11.44
CA ALA A 240 -10.05 -15.35 12.22
C ALA A 240 -10.54 -13.98 11.70
N ILE A 241 -9.64 -13.16 11.14
CA ILE A 241 -9.96 -11.78 10.74
C ILE A 241 -10.46 -11.70 9.28
N GLN A 242 -9.95 -12.56 8.40
CA GLN A 242 -10.24 -12.52 6.96
C GLN A 242 -11.75 -12.55 6.62
N PRO A 243 -12.60 -13.40 7.21
CA PRO A 243 -14.03 -13.41 6.90
C PRO A 243 -14.72 -12.08 7.19
N ARG A 244 -14.36 -11.43 8.29
CA ARG A 244 -14.95 -10.15 8.70
C ARG A 244 -14.50 -8.99 7.80
N LEU A 245 -13.25 -8.99 7.36
CA LEU A 245 -12.77 -8.04 6.35
C LEU A 245 -13.49 -8.24 5.01
N GLN A 246 -13.75 -9.50 4.63
CA GLN A 246 -14.51 -9.81 3.42
C GLN A 246 -15.97 -9.36 3.53
N GLU A 247 -16.58 -9.48 4.71
CA GLU A 247 -17.92 -8.97 5.00
C GLU A 247 -17.99 -7.45 4.99
N LEU A 248 -16.96 -6.77 5.53
CA LEU A 248 -16.86 -5.32 5.46
C LEU A 248 -16.77 -4.84 4.00
N LEU A 249 -15.99 -5.50 3.15
CA LEU A 249 -15.94 -5.19 1.72
C LEU A 249 -17.30 -5.37 1.04
N ARG A 250 -18.04 -6.44 1.36
CA ARG A 250 -19.40 -6.65 0.85
C ARG A 250 -20.36 -5.56 1.32
N TYR A 251 -20.24 -5.13 2.57
CA TYR A 251 -21.04 -4.02 3.10
C TYR A 251 -20.74 -2.70 2.38
N LEU A 252 -19.47 -2.35 2.16
CA LEU A 252 -19.08 -1.15 1.41
C LEU A 252 -19.62 -1.17 -0.03
N ASP A 253 -19.65 -2.33 -0.68
CA ASP A 253 -20.19 -2.51 -2.03
C ASP A 253 -21.73 -2.35 -2.05
N ASN A 254 -22.42 -2.87 -1.02
CA ASN A 254 -23.87 -2.74 -0.90
C ASN A 254 -24.30 -1.27 -0.64
N CYS A 255 -23.54 -0.55 0.18
CA CYS A 255 -23.78 0.85 0.51
C CYS A 255 -23.10 1.84 -0.45
N PHE A 256 -22.58 1.34 -1.58
CA PHE A 256 -21.66 2.09 -2.44
C PHE A 256 -22.16 3.49 -2.81
N LYS A 257 -23.42 3.60 -3.20
CA LYS A 257 -24.03 4.85 -3.66
C LYS A 257 -24.21 5.89 -2.56
N ASP A 258 -24.28 5.44 -1.32
CA ASP A 258 -24.57 6.29 -0.17
C ASP A 258 -23.27 6.81 0.47
N ILE A 259 -22.19 6.02 0.41
CA ILE A 259 -20.95 6.31 1.14
C ILE A 259 -19.80 6.83 0.26
N PHE A 260 -19.82 6.59 -1.06
CA PHE A 260 -18.77 7.08 -1.97
C PHE A 260 -19.23 8.30 -2.76
N LEU A 261 -18.38 9.33 -2.82
CA LEU A 261 -18.69 10.55 -3.55
C LEU A 261 -18.57 10.37 -5.07
N THR A 262 -19.50 10.98 -5.80
CA THR A 262 -19.43 11.17 -7.24
C THR A 262 -18.47 12.29 -7.61
N ASP A 263 -18.00 12.30 -8.87
CA ASP A 263 -16.97 13.22 -9.36
C ASP A 263 -17.31 14.72 -9.20
N ASP A 264 -18.59 15.08 -9.24
CA ASP A 264 -19.09 16.46 -9.05
C ASP A 264 -18.93 16.96 -7.61
N LYS A 265 -18.74 16.07 -6.64
CA LYS A 265 -18.57 16.41 -5.23
C LYS A 265 -17.12 16.62 -4.82
N TYR A 266 -16.15 16.30 -5.69
CA TYR A 266 -14.74 16.57 -5.42
C TYR A 266 -14.42 18.05 -5.67
N ILE A 267 -13.51 18.61 -4.86
CA ILE A 267 -13.06 20.00 -4.95
C ILE A 267 -11.94 20.09 -5.99
N GLN A 268 -12.07 21.00 -6.95
CA GLN A 268 -11.00 21.32 -7.89
C GLN A 268 -9.90 22.12 -7.17
N THR A 269 -8.65 21.65 -7.30
CA THR A 269 -7.45 22.31 -6.76
C THR A 269 -6.53 22.85 -7.85
#